data_AF-A0A2J0MQT8-F1
#
_entry.id   AF-A0A2J0MQT8-F1
#
_cell.length_a   1.000
_cell.length_b   1.000
_cell.length_c   1.000
_cell.angle_alpha   90.00
_cell.angle_beta   90.00
_cell.angle_gamma   90.00
#
_symmetry.space_group_name_H-M   'P 1'
#
loop_
_entity.id
_entity.type
_entity.pdbx_description
1 polymer ?
#
loop_
_entity_poly.entity_id
_entity_poly.type
_entity_poly.pdbx_seq_one_letter_code
_entity_poly.pdbx_strand_id
1 'polypeptide(L)'
;MINKNRLSSYILFVGLLVLSIFISLKFFHLFVNSNFFLALVTLMVGGVAISLYLVQKSNRKRDAARIIVQEIRRAEDIISDYKKMGSYQFEKKIIATNSWAKNIHLFVGDLDNDELDKISDLYSTGEYLDNLVREISQITLKDEVERGKELIKIQFQQQVLIQNQQQDQPTNIVVPGLMPVWKGRLDKISLRLEPIYHSSIVDKLKKIAKLK
;
A
#
# COMPACT_ATOMS: atom_id res chain seq x y z
N MET A 1 9.11 -54.61 68.95
CA MET A 1 9.15 -53.44 69.87
C MET A 1 9.75 -52.27 69.09
N ILE A 2 8.92 -51.39 68.51
CA ILE A 2 9.43 -50.20 67.80
C ILE A 2 9.98 -49.24 68.85
N ASN A 3 11.25 -48.83 68.70
CA ASN A 3 11.93 -47.95 69.64
C ASN A 3 11.22 -46.58 69.67
N LYS A 4 10.57 -46.28 70.79
CA LYS A 4 9.76 -45.07 71.03
C LYS A 4 10.53 -43.78 70.69
N ASN A 5 11.86 -43.79 70.82
CA ASN A 5 12.72 -42.65 70.50
C ASN A 5 12.83 -42.38 69.00
N ARG A 6 12.74 -43.41 68.14
CA ARG A 6 12.78 -43.24 66.68
C ARG A 6 11.46 -42.68 66.14
N LEU A 7 10.33 -43.14 66.67
CA LEU A 7 9.01 -42.64 66.27
C LEU A 7 8.84 -41.14 66.58
N SER A 8 9.32 -40.70 67.75
CA SER A 8 9.31 -39.29 68.15
C SER A 8 10.13 -38.39 67.20
N SER A 9 11.32 -38.85 66.80
CA SER A 9 12.19 -38.11 65.86
C SER A 9 11.54 -37.93 64.47
N TYR A 10 10.81 -38.94 63.96
CA TYR A 10 10.13 -38.82 62.67
C TYR A 10 8.96 -37.84 62.72
N ILE A 11 8.18 -37.84 63.79
CA ILE A 11 7.07 -36.90 63.97
C ILE A 11 7.60 -35.46 64.02
N LEU A 12 8.70 -35.22 64.74
CA LEU A 12 9.35 -33.90 64.78
C LEU A 12 9.85 -33.45 63.41
N PHE A 13 10.48 -34.37 62.65
CA PHE A 13 10.97 -34.05 61.31
C PHE A 13 9.83 -33.71 60.34
N VAL A 14 8.76 -34.50 60.33
CA VAL A 14 7.58 -34.25 59.50
C VAL A 14 6.91 -32.92 59.91
N GLY A 15 6.79 -32.65 61.21
CA GLY A 15 6.25 -31.39 61.72
C GLY A 15 7.06 -30.17 61.25
N LEU A 16 8.40 -30.25 61.29
CA LEU A 16 9.28 -29.19 60.79
C LEU A 16 9.15 -29.00 59.28
N LEU A 17 9.00 -30.08 58.51
CA LEU A 17 8.79 -29.99 57.07
C LEU A 17 7.48 -29.27 56.74
N VAL A 18 6.38 -29.66 57.39
CA VAL A 18 5.06 -29.03 57.18
C VAL A 18 5.10 -27.56 57.59
N LEU A 19 5.76 -27.24 58.71
CA LEU A 19 5.93 -25.85 59.16
C LEU A 19 6.76 -25.02 58.17
N SER A 20 7.86 -25.58 57.65
CA SER A 20 8.70 -24.93 56.63
C SER A 20 7.92 -24.64 55.36
N ILE A 21 7.07 -25.56 54.91
CA ILE A 21 6.20 -25.37 53.74
C ILE A 21 5.19 -24.24 54.02
N PHE A 22 4.55 -24.25 55.19
CA PHE A 22 3.58 -23.22 55.55
C PHE A 22 4.19 -21.82 55.62
N ILE A 23 5.38 -21.70 56.22
CA ILE A 23 6.14 -20.43 56.28
C ILE A 23 6.51 -19.97 54.86
N SER A 24 6.98 -20.87 54.01
CA SER A 24 7.32 -20.56 52.61
C SER A 24 6.10 -20.03 51.83
N LEU A 25 4.93 -20.65 51.99
CA LEU A 25 3.69 -20.20 51.35
C LEU A 25 3.26 -18.81 51.83
N LYS A 26 3.36 -18.53 53.14
CA LYS A 26 3.03 -17.21 53.70
C LYS A 26 4.00 -16.13 53.21
N PHE A 27 5.30 -16.45 53.17
CA PHE A 27 6.32 -15.54 52.64
C PHE A 27 6.08 -15.24 51.17
N PHE A 28 5.78 -16.25 50.36
CA PHE A 28 5.44 -16.06 48.94
C PHE A 28 4.21 -15.17 48.76
N HIS A 29 3.14 -15.39 49.55
CA HIS A 29 1.94 -14.56 49.51
C HIS A 29 2.23 -13.10 49.89
N LEU A 30 3.07 -12.86 50.91
CA LEU A 30 3.51 -11.51 51.29
C LEU A 30 4.37 -10.86 50.19
N PHE A 31 5.24 -11.63 49.55
CA PHE A 31 6.09 -11.13 48.47
C PHE A 31 5.26 -10.71 47.25
N VAL A 32 4.33 -11.54 46.78
CA VAL A 32 3.48 -11.24 45.62
C VAL A 32 2.52 -10.07 45.89
N ASN A 33 2.05 -9.90 47.13
CA ASN A 33 1.21 -8.76 47.51
C ASN A 33 2.02 -7.50 47.90
N SER A 34 3.34 -7.55 47.83
CA SER A 34 4.16 -6.38 48.17
C SER A 34 4.11 -5.34 47.05
N ASN A 35 4.16 -4.06 47.43
CA ASN A 35 4.30 -2.95 46.48
C ASN A 35 5.55 -3.09 45.59
N PHE A 36 6.60 -3.76 46.09
CA PHE A 36 7.80 -4.06 45.32
C PHE A 36 7.51 -5.01 44.16
N PHE A 37 6.82 -6.12 44.40
CA PHE A 37 6.45 -7.05 43.34
C PHE A 37 5.52 -6.39 42.31
N LEU A 38 4.56 -5.58 42.77
CA LEU A 38 3.72 -4.79 41.88
C LEU A 38 4.55 -3.85 41.00
N ALA A 39 5.49 -3.09 41.57
CA ALA A 39 6.38 -2.21 40.83
C ALA A 39 7.24 -2.97 39.80
N LEU A 40 7.75 -4.15 40.16
CA LEU A 40 8.51 -5.02 39.25
C LEU A 40 7.64 -5.49 38.08
N VAL A 41 6.41 -5.92 38.34
CA VAL A 41 5.45 -6.33 37.30
C VAL A 41 5.12 -5.14 36.41
N THR A 42 4.84 -3.96 36.97
CA THR A 42 4.58 -2.74 36.19
C THR A 42 5.77 -2.37 35.31
N LEU A 43 7.01 -2.46 35.82
CA LEU A 43 8.22 -2.21 35.05
C LEU A 43 8.37 -3.23 33.91
N MET A 44 8.12 -4.51 34.17
CA MET A 44 8.14 -5.53 33.11
C MET A 44 7.09 -5.28 32.04
N VAL A 45 5.84 -4.99 32.42
CA VAL A 45 4.76 -4.68 31.48
C VAL A 45 5.09 -3.43 30.66
N GLY A 46 5.61 -2.38 31.31
CA GLY A 46 6.09 -1.18 30.63
C GLY A 46 7.22 -1.47 29.64
N GLY A 47 8.19 -2.31 30.03
CA GLY A 47 9.28 -2.75 29.16
C GLY A 47 8.77 -3.55 27.95
N VAL A 48 7.83 -4.47 28.15
CA VAL A 48 7.19 -5.22 27.07
C VAL A 48 6.43 -4.29 26.13
N ALA A 49 5.67 -3.33 26.67
CA ALA A 49 4.95 -2.34 25.87
C ALA A 49 5.89 -1.48 25.00
N ILE A 50 7.01 -1.01 25.57
CA ILE A 50 8.03 -0.27 24.82
C ILE A 50 8.64 -1.14 23.73
N SER A 51 9.01 -2.39 24.05
CA SER A 51 9.57 -3.33 23.07
C SER A 51 8.60 -3.56 21.91
N LEU A 52 7.33 -3.83 22.19
CA LEU A 52 6.29 -3.99 21.18
C LEU A 52 6.13 -2.74 20.31
N TYR A 53 6.19 -1.55 20.91
CA TYR A 53 6.11 -0.29 20.17
C TYR A 53 7.27 -0.14 19.17
N LEU A 54 8.50 -0.43 19.61
CA LEU A 54 9.69 -0.35 18.74
C LEU A 54 9.61 -1.37 17.59
N VAL A 55 9.19 -2.60 17.87
CA VAL A 55 8.98 -3.63 16.84
C VAL A 55 7.90 -3.22 15.85
N GLN A 56 6.76 -2.70 16.33
CA GLN A 56 5.68 -2.23 15.46
C GLN A 56 6.14 -1.07 14.57
N LYS A 57 6.88 -0.10 15.12
CA LYS A 57 7.42 1.02 14.36
C LYS A 57 8.34 0.54 13.22
N SER A 58 9.22 -0.41 13.53
CA SER A 58 10.11 -1.01 12.50
C SER A 58 9.33 -1.79 11.44
N ASN A 59 8.30 -2.54 11.83
CA ASN A 59 7.48 -3.30 10.90
C ASN A 59 6.69 -2.38 9.96
N ARG A 60 6.06 -1.32 10.49
CA ARG A 60 5.31 -0.33 9.69
C ARG A 60 6.18 0.28 8.59
N LYS A 61 7.41 0.68 8.93
CA LYS A 61 8.37 1.22 7.95
C LYS A 61 8.73 0.20 6.87
N ARG A 62 9.00 -1.06 7.25
CA ARG A 62 9.29 -2.15 6.30
C ARG A 62 8.12 -2.42 5.35
N ASP A 63 6.91 -2.47 5.90
CA ASP A 63 5.70 -2.76 5.13
C ASP A 63 5.38 -1.60 4.17
N ALA A 64 5.53 -0.36 4.63
CA ALA A 64 5.43 0.82 3.77
C ALA A 64 6.45 0.78 2.63
N ALA A 65 7.71 0.42 2.90
CA ALA A 65 8.75 0.32 1.88
C ALA A 65 8.39 -0.72 0.82
N ARG A 66 7.88 -1.89 1.24
CA ARG A 66 7.44 -2.95 0.32
C ARG A 66 6.31 -2.47 -0.59
N ILE A 67 5.32 -1.78 -0.04
CA ILE A 67 4.20 -1.24 -0.81
C ILE A 67 4.71 -0.20 -1.82
N ILE A 68 5.55 0.74 -1.39
CA ILE A 68 6.09 1.80 -2.25
C ILE A 68 6.88 1.19 -3.41
N VAL A 69 7.74 0.19 -3.16
CA VAL A 69 8.50 -0.50 -4.22
C VAL A 69 7.57 -1.15 -5.26
N GLN A 70 6.49 -1.80 -4.80
CA GLN A 70 5.52 -2.42 -5.69
C GLN A 70 4.72 -1.38 -6.49
N GLU A 71 4.35 -0.26 -5.86
CA GLU A 71 3.67 0.85 -6.52
C GLU A 71 4.56 1.49 -7.60
N ILE A 72 5.85 1.72 -7.30
CA ILE A 72 6.84 2.23 -8.29
C ILE A 72 6.95 1.26 -9.47
N ARG A 73 7.16 -0.03 -9.20
CA ARG A 73 7.27 -1.05 -10.27
C ARG A 73 6.04 -1.07 -11.16
N ARG A 74 4.86 -1.10 -10.56
CA ARG A 74 3.58 -1.12 -11.29
C ARG A 74 3.39 0.14 -12.13
N ALA A 75 3.69 1.31 -11.57
CA ALA A 75 3.57 2.58 -12.28
C ALA A 75 4.49 2.58 -13.52
N GLU A 76 5.72 2.13 -13.37
CA GLU A 76 6.67 2.02 -14.48
C GLU A 76 6.27 0.98 -15.52
N ASP A 77 5.76 -0.19 -15.12
CA ASP A 77 5.25 -1.21 -16.04
C ASP A 77 4.10 -0.64 -16.88
N ILE A 78 3.16 0.07 -16.26
CA ILE A 78 2.03 0.72 -16.95
C ILE A 78 2.52 1.78 -17.94
N ILE A 79 3.47 2.63 -17.52
CA ILE A 79 4.03 3.68 -18.39
C ILE A 79 4.83 3.07 -19.55
N SER A 80 5.58 2.00 -19.30
CA SER A 80 6.34 1.26 -20.31
C SER A 80 5.41 0.63 -21.35
N ASP A 81 4.31 0.02 -20.91
CA ASP A 81 3.29 -0.55 -21.80
C ASP A 81 2.66 0.53 -22.68
N TYR A 82 2.36 1.72 -22.12
CA TYR A 82 1.86 2.85 -22.91
C TYR A 82 2.85 3.32 -23.97
N LYS A 83 4.13 3.42 -23.62
CA LYS A 83 5.20 3.78 -24.57
C LYS A 83 5.31 2.77 -25.72
N LYS A 84 5.10 1.47 -25.45
CA LYS A 84 5.20 0.40 -26.46
C LYS A 84 3.96 0.28 -27.35
N MET A 85 2.76 0.38 -26.78
CA MET A 85 1.51 0.16 -27.51
C MET A 85 1.04 1.41 -28.27
N GLY A 86 1.52 2.60 -27.90
CA GLY A 86 1.11 3.87 -28.52
C GLY A 86 -0.37 4.22 -28.29
N SER A 87 -1.03 3.50 -27.37
CA SER A 87 -2.41 3.67 -26.95
C SER A 87 -2.51 3.69 -25.42
N TYR A 88 -3.31 4.61 -24.90
CA TYR A 88 -3.51 4.78 -23.47
C TYR A 88 -4.68 3.90 -23.01
N GLN A 89 -4.43 3.00 -22.06
CA GLN A 89 -5.51 2.22 -21.41
C GLN A 89 -6.05 3.05 -20.24
N PHE A 90 -7.15 3.76 -20.48
CA PHE A 90 -7.80 4.65 -19.50
C PHE A 90 -8.37 3.96 -18.26
N GLU A 91 -8.41 2.63 -18.27
CA GLU A 91 -8.95 1.80 -17.19
C GLU A 91 -7.95 1.60 -16.03
N LYS A 92 -6.65 1.76 -16.30
CA LYS A 92 -5.60 1.46 -15.32
C LYS A 92 -5.11 2.74 -14.66
N LYS A 93 -5.29 2.80 -13.34
CA LYS A 93 -4.67 3.82 -12.49
C LYS A 93 -3.17 3.56 -12.36
N ILE A 94 -2.35 4.58 -12.64
CA ILE A 94 -0.88 4.55 -12.57
C ILE A 94 -0.44 4.52 -11.10
N ILE A 95 -0.99 5.41 -10.27
CA ILE A 95 -0.70 5.44 -8.82
C ILE A 95 -1.90 4.92 -8.05
N ALA A 96 -1.84 3.65 -7.63
CA ALA A 96 -2.97 2.99 -6.97
C ALA A 96 -3.45 3.74 -5.71
N THR A 97 -2.59 3.88 -4.70
CA THR A 97 -2.99 4.31 -3.34
C THR A 97 -2.28 5.56 -2.82
N ASN A 98 -1.26 6.04 -3.55
CA ASN A 98 -0.33 7.09 -3.13
C ASN A 98 0.22 6.80 -1.71
N SER A 99 0.82 5.62 -1.55
CA SER A 99 1.38 5.21 -0.26
C SER A 99 2.61 6.01 0.12
N TRP A 100 3.27 6.62 -0.87
CA TRP A 100 4.40 7.53 -0.68
C TRP A 100 4.03 8.75 0.16
N ALA A 101 3.03 9.54 -0.25
CA ALA A 101 2.65 10.77 0.44
C ALA A 101 2.28 10.53 1.93
N LYS A 102 1.67 9.38 2.23
CA LYS A 102 1.29 9.02 3.61
C LYS A 102 2.48 8.62 4.49
N ASN A 103 3.53 8.05 3.90
CA ASN A 103 4.61 7.40 4.62
C ASN A 103 5.97 8.07 4.44
N ILE A 104 6.08 9.18 3.71
CA ILE A 104 7.35 9.87 3.45
C ILE A 104 8.15 10.13 4.74
N HIS A 105 7.47 10.53 5.82
CA HIS A 105 8.06 10.78 7.13
C HIS A 105 8.81 9.57 7.74
N LEU A 106 8.52 8.34 7.31
CA LEU A 106 9.21 7.13 7.76
C LEU A 106 10.58 6.93 7.09
N PHE A 107 10.86 7.66 6.00
CA PHE A 107 12.05 7.48 5.15
C PHE A 107 12.98 8.68 5.11
N VAL A 108 12.60 9.82 5.69
CA VAL A 108 13.43 11.06 5.74
C VAL A 108 14.81 10.81 6.37
N GLY A 109 14.94 9.80 7.23
CA GLY A 109 16.22 9.44 7.85
C GLY A 109 17.08 8.45 7.06
N ASP A 110 16.57 7.85 5.98
CA ASP A 110 17.26 6.79 5.23
C ASP A 110 17.54 7.16 3.77
N LEU A 111 16.81 8.14 3.25
CA LEU A 111 16.92 8.63 1.88
C LEU A 111 17.42 10.07 1.90
N ASP A 112 18.27 10.41 0.93
CA ASP A 112 18.76 11.77 0.75
C ASP A 112 17.65 12.65 0.15
N ASN A 113 17.74 13.98 0.31
CA ASN A 113 16.71 14.90 -0.19
C ASN A 113 16.43 14.71 -1.69
N ASP A 114 17.48 14.58 -2.50
CA ASP A 114 17.35 14.32 -3.94
C ASP A 114 16.61 13.01 -4.26
N GLU A 115 16.75 11.99 -3.41
CA GLU A 115 16.08 10.70 -3.56
C GLU A 115 14.61 10.80 -3.16
N LEU A 116 14.31 11.54 -2.08
CA LEU A 116 12.95 11.86 -1.67
C LEU A 116 12.22 12.65 -2.76
N ASP A 117 12.89 13.62 -3.37
CA ASP A 117 12.32 14.47 -4.42
C ASP A 117 12.02 13.65 -5.67
N LYS A 118 12.93 12.75 -6.10
CA LYS A 118 12.69 11.86 -7.25
C LYS A 118 11.48 10.95 -7.07
N ILE A 119 11.29 10.37 -5.88
CA ILE A 119 10.08 9.56 -5.62
C ILE A 119 8.85 10.46 -5.62
N SER A 120 8.94 11.65 -5.03
CA SER A 120 7.83 12.61 -5.00
C SER A 120 7.42 13.07 -6.40
N ASP A 121 8.38 13.30 -7.29
CA ASP A 121 8.14 13.64 -8.69
C ASP A 121 7.46 12.50 -9.44
N LEU A 122 7.87 11.25 -9.22
CA LEU A 122 7.20 10.08 -9.81
C LEU A 122 5.72 10.03 -9.41
N TYR A 123 5.43 10.15 -8.11
CA TYR A 123 4.06 10.07 -7.59
C TYR A 123 3.21 11.27 -8.04
N SER A 124 3.78 12.48 -8.01
CA SER A 124 3.07 13.70 -8.43
C SER A 124 2.75 13.65 -9.93
N THR A 125 3.71 13.20 -10.76
CA THR A 125 3.49 13.07 -12.20
C THR A 125 2.51 11.96 -12.52
N GLY A 126 2.59 10.82 -11.82
CA GLY A 126 1.63 9.73 -11.95
C GLY A 126 0.21 10.13 -11.56
N GLU A 127 0.03 10.88 -10.47
CA GLU A 127 -1.27 11.41 -10.05
C GLU A 127 -1.82 12.45 -11.06
N TYR A 128 -0.95 13.30 -11.61
CA TYR A 128 -1.33 14.22 -12.66
C TYR A 128 -1.78 13.49 -13.94
N LEU A 129 -1.06 12.45 -14.35
CA LEU A 129 -1.45 11.58 -15.46
C LEU A 129 -2.80 10.91 -15.20
N ASP A 130 -3.02 10.35 -14.01
CA ASP A 130 -4.31 9.73 -13.65
C ASP A 130 -5.47 10.74 -13.75
N ASN A 131 -5.25 11.98 -13.31
CA ASN A 131 -6.25 13.05 -13.44
C ASN A 131 -6.54 13.41 -14.89
N LEU A 132 -5.50 13.57 -15.73
CA LEU A 132 -5.66 13.82 -17.16
C LEU A 132 -6.38 12.67 -17.87
N VAL A 133 -5.98 11.43 -17.60
CA VAL A 133 -6.61 10.20 -18.13
C VAL A 133 -8.09 10.18 -17.77
N ARG A 134 -8.45 10.53 -16.53
CA ARG A 134 -9.84 10.63 -16.09
C ARG A 134 -10.61 11.74 -16.82
N GLU A 135 -10.04 12.92 -16.97
CA GLU A 135 -10.66 14.03 -17.70
C GLU A 135 -10.91 13.67 -19.17
N ILE A 136 -9.90 13.07 -19.81
CA ILE A 136 -9.96 12.64 -21.22
C ILE A 136 -10.98 11.52 -21.40
N SER A 137 -11.06 10.55 -20.47
CA SER A 137 -12.08 9.51 -20.49
C SER A 137 -13.48 10.11 -20.45
N GLN A 138 -13.72 11.11 -19.58
CA GLN A 138 -15.02 11.79 -19.52
C GLN A 138 -15.35 12.57 -20.80
N ILE A 139 -14.37 13.24 -21.39
CA ILE A 139 -14.55 13.97 -22.66
C ILE A 139 -14.82 12.99 -23.81
N THR A 140 -14.04 11.92 -23.90
CA THR A 140 -14.17 10.91 -24.97
C THR A 140 -15.52 10.21 -24.90
N LEU A 141 -15.98 9.84 -23.71
CA LEU A 141 -17.31 9.25 -23.52
C LEU A 141 -18.43 10.22 -23.91
N LYS A 142 -18.31 11.51 -23.55
CA LYS A 142 -19.29 12.54 -23.97
C LYS A 142 -19.30 12.73 -25.48
N ASP A 143 -18.14 12.82 -26.12
CA ASP A 143 -17.99 12.97 -27.57
C ASP A 143 -18.47 11.74 -28.34
N GLU A 144 -18.26 10.52 -27.83
CA GLU A 144 -18.79 9.29 -28.43
C GLU A 144 -20.30 9.20 -28.29
N VAL A 145 -20.86 9.56 -27.13
CA VAL A 145 -22.31 9.61 -26.92
C VAL A 145 -22.95 10.66 -27.83
N GLU A 146 -22.35 11.85 -27.97
CA GLU A 146 -22.87 12.91 -28.82
C GLU A 146 -22.75 12.55 -30.31
N ARG A 147 -21.62 11.95 -30.74
CA ARG A 147 -21.50 11.38 -32.09
C ARG A 147 -22.51 10.27 -32.35
N GLY A 148 -22.79 9.41 -31.38
CA GLY A 148 -23.83 8.39 -31.47
C GLY A 148 -25.22 9.00 -31.67
N LYS A 149 -25.56 10.07 -30.93
CA LYS A 149 -26.82 10.80 -31.13
C LYS A 149 -26.92 11.46 -32.49
N GLU A 150 -25.85 12.08 -32.97
CA GLU A 150 -25.82 12.71 -34.30
C GLU A 150 -25.94 11.66 -35.41
N LEU A 151 -25.29 10.50 -35.28
CA LEU A 151 -25.46 9.39 -36.22
C LEU A 151 -26.89 8.83 -36.21
N ILE A 152 -27.52 8.72 -35.04
CA ILE A 152 -28.92 8.31 -34.91
C ILE A 152 -29.84 9.37 -35.55
N LYS A 153 -29.60 10.67 -35.34
CA LYS A 153 -30.34 11.74 -36.01
C LYS A 153 -30.18 11.67 -37.53
N ILE A 154 -28.96 11.46 -38.04
CA ILE A 154 -28.69 11.31 -39.47
C ILE A 154 -29.42 10.07 -40.02
N GLN A 155 -29.46 8.95 -39.29
CA GLN A 155 -30.24 7.77 -39.68
C GLN A 155 -31.75 8.04 -39.69
N PHE A 156 -32.30 8.73 -38.68
CA PHE A 156 -33.71 9.11 -38.66
C PHE A 156 -34.04 10.06 -39.80
N GLN A 157 -33.18 11.03 -40.09
CA GLN A 157 -33.37 11.99 -41.18
C GLN A 157 -33.23 11.34 -42.56
N GLN A 158 -32.31 10.38 -42.72
CA GLN A 158 -32.23 9.53 -43.92
C GLN A 158 -33.45 8.62 -44.06
N GLN A 159 -33.99 8.03 -42.99
CA GLN A 159 -35.22 7.24 -43.08
C GLN A 159 -36.43 8.07 -43.51
N VAL A 160 -36.52 9.34 -43.08
CA VAL A 160 -37.54 10.29 -43.53
C VAL A 160 -37.33 10.71 -45.00
N LEU A 161 -36.08 10.78 -45.48
CA LEU A 161 -35.77 11.07 -46.89
C LEU A 161 -35.94 9.85 -47.82
N ILE A 162 -35.62 8.64 -47.36
CA ILE A 162 -35.72 7.37 -48.12
C ILE A 162 -37.19 6.97 -48.30
N GLN A 163 -38.11 7.45 -47.46
CA GLN A 163 -39.55 7.31 -47.73
C GLN A 163 -40.02 8.11 -48.95
N ASN A 164 -39.21 9.01 -49.51
CA ASN A 164 -39.57 9.82 -50.67
C ASN A 164 -38.76 9.59 -51.95
N GLN A 165 -37.62 8.89 -51.96
CA GLN A 165 -36.96 8.49 -53.22
C GLN A 165 -36.19 7.17 -53.10
N GLN A 166 -36.51 6.23 -53.99
CA GLN A 166 -35.74 5.01 -54.26
C GLN A 166 -34.47 5.33 -55.08
N GLN A 167 -33.45 4.50 -54.81
CA GLN A 167 -32.23 4.15 -55.58
C GLN A 167 -30.85 4.75 -55.22
N ASP A 168 -29.97 3.78 -54.93
CA ASP A 168 -28.56 3.63 -55.30
C ASP A 168 -27.39 3.94 -54.32
N GLN A 169 -26.66 2.84 -54.07
CA GLN A 169 -25.29 2.59 -53.58
C GLN A 169 -24.80 3.13 -52.22
N PRO A 170 -24.16 2.27 -51.39
CA PRO A 170 -23.51 2.71 -50.16
C PRO A 170 -22.13 3.33 -50.47
N THR A 171 -22.06 4.66 -50.48
CA THR A 171 -20.77 5.35 -50.37
C THR A 171 -20.17 5.09 -49.00
N ASN A 172 -19.08 4.32 -48.97
CA ASN A 172 -18.26 4.09 -47.79
C ASN A 172 -17.52 5.40 -47.44
N ILE A 173 -18.09 6.19 -46.54
CA ILE A 173 -17.46 7.42 -46.04
C ILE A 173 -16.35 7.00 -45.06
N VAL A 174 -15.13 6.88 -45.57
CA VAL A 174 -13.94 6.77 -44.72
C VAL A 174 -13.67 8.16 -44.13
N VAL A 175 -14.11 8.38 -42.88
CA VAL A 175 -13.81 9.60 -42.13
C VAL A 175 -12.31 9.59 -41.79
N PRO A 176 -11.54 10.63 -42.18
CA PRO A 176 -10.12 10.72 -41.83
C PRO A 176 -9.95 10.74 -40.31
N GLY A 177 -9.09 9.86 -39.80
CA GLY A 177 -8.82 9.73 -38.37
C GLY A 177 -8.20 11.00 -37.80
N LEU A 178 -9.03 11.87 -37.23
CA LEU A 178 -8.61 12.94 -36.34
C LEU A 178 -7.89 12.29 -35.15
N MET A 179 -6.55 12.35 -35.14
CA MET A 179 -5.82 11.98 -33.94
C MET A 179 -6.25 12.91 -32.80
N PRO A 180 -6.66 12.38 -31.65
CA PRO A 180 -7.17 13.22 -30.59
C PRO A 180 -6.09 14.15 -30.04
N VAL A 181 -6.42 15.43 -29.84
CA VAL A 181 -5.51 16.48 -29.31
C VAL A 181 -4.87 16.08 -27.98
N TRP A 182 -5.54 15.22 -27.21
CA TRP A 182 -5.04 14.72 -25.94
C TRP A 182 -3.82 13.79 -26.05
N LYS A 183 -3.64 13.10 -27.17
CA LYS A 183 -2.53 12.14 -27.36
C LYS A 183 -1.16 12.82 -27.25
N GLY A 184 -1.00 13.98 -27.92
CA GLY A 184 0.26 14.72 -27.88
C GLY A 184 0.61 15.29 -26.50
N ARG A 185 -0.39 15.61 -25.67
CA ARG A 185 -0.16 16.05 -24.29
C ARG A 185 0.29 14.90 -23.39
N LEU A 186 -0.39 13.76 -23.50
CA LEU A 186 -0.06 12.56 -22.75
C LEU A 186 1.34 12.03 -23.09
N ASP A 187 1.71 12.00 -24.39
CA ASP A 187 3.04 11.55 -24.83
C ASP A 187 4.15 12.43 -24.26
N LYS A 188 3.96 13.76 -24.23
CA LYS A 188 4.96 14.68 -23.67
C LYS A 188 5.18 14.46 -22.17
N ILE A 189 4.14 14.09 -21.44
CA ILE A 189 4.20 13.87 -19.99
C ILE A 189 4.77 12.49 -19.68
N SER A 190 4.35 11.45 -20.41
CA SER A 190 4.86 10.08 -20.24
C SER A 190 6.36 9.98 -20.60
N LEU A 191 6.83 10.79 -21.56
CA LEU A 191 8.25 10.90 -21.90
C LEU A 191 9.10 11.59 -20.82
N ARG A 192 8.50 12.43 -19.96
CA ARG A 192 9.20 13.07 -18.84
C ARG A 192 9.39 12.15 -17.63
N LEU A 193 8.65 11.03 -17.56
CA LEU A 193 8.85 10.03 -16.53
C LEU A 193 10.11 9.22 -16.81
N GLU A 194 11.15 9.50 -16.04
CA GLU A 194 12.34 8.68 -15.93
C GLU A 194 12.05 7.44 -15.05
N PRO A 195 12.42 6.23 -15.50
CA PRO A 195 12.27 5.03 -14.68
C PRO A 195 13.26 5.07 -13.51
N ILE A 196 12.75 4.91 -12.29
CA ILE A 196 13.52 4.89 -11.05
C ILE A 196 13.60 3.50 -10.41
N TYR A 197 12.88 2.49 -10.91
CA TYR A 197 12.82 1.13 -10.34
C TYR A 197 14.19 0.43 -10.31
N HIS A 198 15.05 0.73 -11.27
CA HIS A 198 16.42 0.20 -11.36
C HIS A 198 17.48 1.14 -10.77
N SER A 199 17.06 2.21 -10.08
CA SER A 199 17.98 3.16 -9.45
C SER A 199 18.41 2.71 -8.05
N SER A 200 19.50 3.31 -7.56
CA SER A 200 19.98 3.13 -6.18
C SER A 200 18.92 3.43 -5.12
N ILE A 201 17.95 4.29 -5.43
CA ILE A 201 16.84 4.69 -4.54
C ILE A 201 15.97 3.48 -4.21
N VAL A 202 15.59 2.71 -5.23
CA VAL A 202 14.73 1.55 -5.06
C VAL A 202 15.50 0.39 -4.42
N ASP A 203 16.81 0.31 -4.61
CA ASP A 203 17.65 -0.66 -3.90
C ASP A 203 17.76 -0.33 -2.39
N LYS A 204 17.88 0.95 -2.01
CA LYS A 204 17.75 1.38 -0.61
C LYS A 204 16.38 1.00 -0.04
N LEU A 205 15.30 1.25 -0.78
CA LEU A 205 13.95 0.85 -0.37
C LEU A 205 13.79 -0.67 -0.24
N LYS A 206 14.33 -1.47 -1.16
CA LYS A 206 14.34 -2.94 -1.09
C LYS A 206 15.10 -3.44 0.15
N LYS A 207 16.23 -2.81 0.46
CA LYS A 207 17.02 -3.11 1.66
C LYS A 207 16.21 -2.84 2.93
N ILE A 208 15.52 -1.71 3.01
CA ILE A 208 14.61 -1.39 4.13
C ILE A 208 13.45 -2.38 4.20
N ALA A 209 12.88 -2.76 3.06
CA ALA A 209 11.79 -3.72 2.92
C ALA A 209 12.21 -5.17 3.21
N LYS A 210 13.51 -5.45 3.37
CA LYS A 210 14.09 -6.80 3.43
C LYS A 210 13.65 -7.67 2.25
N LEU A 211 13.57 -7.08 1.06
CA LEU A 211 13.32 -7.78 -0.19
C LEU A 211 14.66 -8.30 -0.72
N LYS A 212 14.70 -9.56 -1.14
CA LYS A 212 15.86 -10.17 -1.81
C LYS A 212 15.85 -9.85 -3.30
#